data_AF-A0A5B8MXB0-F1
#
_entry.id   AF-A0A5B8MXB0-F1
#
_cell.length_a   1.000
_cell.length_b   1.000
_cell.length_c   1.000
_cell.angle_alpha   90.00
_cell.angle_beta   90.00
_cell.angle_gamma   90.00
#
_symmetry.space_group_name_H-M   'P 1'
#
loop_
_entity.id
_entity.type
_entity.pdbx_description
1 polymer ?
#
loop_
_entity_poly.entity_id
_entity_poly.type
_entity_poly.pdbx_seq_one_letter_code
_entity_poly.pdbx_strand_id
1 'polypeptide(L)'
;MAEGKGEASPSFGWLTVLPLLSFFISEEILRPVVHKQTDRATAALERRAVSLRHPKLTKLERLRIWLGIGAGQGVAHSCLFFLNTVITSYRGTYYNRDRCPQMSYFLVAAISSCTMFMVLSFAMVVTSVVYESGSGVTNPGTISTVKGANLKKLIPCGLHGAAVLTSFISLMEGGCIVSSILNVCLVALTIYLSFKLVSCLGKAAQ
;
A
#
# COMPACT_ATOMS: atom_id res chain seq x y z
N MET A 1 -35.72 22.20 -29.64
CA MET A 1 -34.70 22.80 -28.76
C MET A 1 -35.25 22.74 -27.36
N ALA A 2 -34.85 21.73 -26.59
CA ALA A 2 -35.19 21.59 -25.18
C ALA A 2 -33.90 21.81 -24.40
N GLU A 3 -33.84 22.92 -23.65
CA GLU A 3 -32.78 23.18 -22.68
C GLU A 3 -32.86 22.12 -21.58
N GLY A 4 -31.99 21.12 -21.67
CA GLY A 4 -31.71 20.22 -20.57
C GLY A 4 -31.01 21.00 -19.47
N LYS A 5 -31.77 21.40 -18.45
CA LYS A 5 -31.24 21.93 -17.19
C LYS A 5 -30.15 20.98 -16.70
N GLY A 6 -28.94 21.51 -16.54
CA GLY A 6 -27.80 20.79 -16.00
C GLY A 6 -28.17 20.17 -14.65
N GLU A 7 -28.31 18.85 -14.64
CA GLU A 7 -28.20 18.08 -13.42
C GLU A 7 -26.80 18.36 -12.89
N ALA A 8 -26.74 18.99 -11.72
CA ALA A 8 -25.50 19.24 -11.02
C ALA A 8 -24.73 17.93 -10.95
N SER A 9 -23.59 17.89 -11.65
CA SER A 9 -22.59 16.83 -11.57
C SER A 9 -22.44 16.45 -10.09
N PRO A 10 -22.59 15.17 -9.70
CA PRO A 10 -22.58 14.79 -8.30
C PRO A 10 -21.29 15.34 -7.70
N SER A 11 -21.44 16.37 -6.88
CA SER A 11 -20.34 17.03 -6.21
C SER A 11 -19.52 15.93 -5.55
N PHE A 12 -18.20 16.01 -5.69
CA PHE A 12 -17.25 15.14 -5.01
C PHE A 12 -17.63 15.07 -3.54
N GLY A 13 -18.42 14.05 -3.21
CA GLY A 13 -19.32 14.12 -2.06
C GLY A 13 -18.59 13.67 -0.83
N TRP A 14 -18.86 14.32 0.30
CA TRP A 14 -18.42 13.85 1.62
C TRP A 14 -18.72 12.37 1.84
N LEU A 15 -19.79 11.85 1.22
CA LEU A 15 -20.19 10.45 1.21
C LEU A 15 -19.15 9.48 0.61
N THR A 16 -18.27 9.92 -0.30
CA THR A 16 -17.20 9.09 -0.87
C THR A 16 -15.89 9.27 -0.11
N VAL A 17 -15.59 10.50 0.32
CA VAL A 17 -14.33 10.83 1.00
C VAL A 17 -14.29 10.26 2.42
N LEU A 18 -15.39 10.39 3.18
CA LEU A 18 -15.42 9.97 4.59
C LEU A 18 -15.15 8.45 4.75
N PRO A 19 -15.81 7.54 4.02
CA PRO A 19 -15.54 6.10 4.17
C PRO A 19 -14.11 5.72 3.81
N LEU A 20 -13.56 6.30 2.73
CA LEU A 20 -12.18 6.03 2.31
C LEU A 20 -11.16 6.47 3.35
N LEU A 21 -11.37 7.66 3.94
CA LEU A 21 -10.50 8.17 5.00
C LEU A 21 -10.63 7.36 6.29
N SER A 22 -11.86 6.99 6.69
CA SER A 22 -12.09 6.12 7.85
C SER A 22 -11.45 4.75 7.67
N PHE A 23 -11.50 4.19 6.46
CA PHE A 23 -10.87 2.91 6.14
C PHE A 23 -9.35 3.01 6.22
N PHE A 24 -8.75 4.02 5.56
CA PHE A 24 -7.32 4.32 5.65
C PHE A 24 -6.84 4.45 7.10
N ILE A 25 -7.52 5.26 7.91
CA ILE A 25 -7.16 5.46 9.32
C ILE A 25 -7.25 4.14 10.09
N SER A 26 -8.31 3.36 9.86
CA SER A 26 -8.50 2.08 10.54
C SER A 26 -7.40 1.07 10.19
N GLU A 27 -6.99 1.00 8.93
CA GLU A 27 -5.90 0.13 8.48
C GLU A 27 -4.55 0.54 9.06
N GLU A 28 -4.25 1.84 9.11
CA GLU A 28 -3.00 2.33 9.71
C GLU A 28 -2.94 2.14 11.22
N ILE A 29 -4.08 2.26 11.93
CA ILE A 29 -4.17 1.94 13.36
C ILE A 29 -3.99 0.43 13.60
N LEU A 30 -4.50 -0.40 12.69
CA LEU A 30 -4.40 -1.86 12.82
C LEU A 30 -2.99 -2.39 12.49
N ARG A 31 -2.25 -1.71 11.61
CA ARG A 31 -0.86 -2.06 11.22
C ARG A 31 0.07 -2.40 12.39
N PRO A 32 0.23 -1.58 13.45
CA PRO A 32 1.05 -1.94 14.62
C PRO A 32 0.52 -3.16 15.39
N VAL A 33 -0.79 -3.38 15.41
CA VAL A 33 -1.40 -4.54 16.08
C VAL A 33 -1.06 -5.82 15.31
N VAL A 34 -1.25 -5.81 13.99
CA VAL A 34 -0.85 -6.91 13.10
C VAL A 34 0.63 -7.18 13.24
N HIS A 35 1.45 -6.13 13.33
CA HIS A 35 2.89 -6.31 13.51
C HIS A 35 3.20 -7.08 14.80
N LYS A 36 2.67 -6.60 15.92
CA LYS A 36 2.86 -7.21 17.24
C LYS A 36 2.34 -8.65 17.32
N GLN A 37 1.22 -8.94 16.67
CA GLN A 37 0.66 -10.30 16.61
C GLN A 37 1.53 -11.24 15.77
N THR A 38 2.02 -10.77 14.62
CA THR A 38 2.91 -11.52 13.74
C THR A 38 4.23 -11.85 14.43
N ASP A 39 4.81 -10.90 15.16
CA ASP A 39 6.01 -11.13 15.96
C ASP A 39 5.77 -12.20 17.04
N ARG A 40 4.64 -12.12 17.75
CA ARG A 40 4.27 -13.11 18.78
C ARG A 40 4.10 -14.50 18.17
N ALA A 41 3.42 -14.61 17.03
CA ALA A 41 3.24 -15.87 16.33
C ALA A 41 4.59 -16.44 15.87
N THR A 42 5.44 -15.62 15.27
CA THR A 42 6.77 -16.03 14.79
C THR A 42 7.66 -16.46 15.95
N ALA A 43 7.65 -15.74 17.07
CA ALA A 43 8.39 -16.11 18.28
C ALA A 43 7.90 -17.44 18.89
N ALA A 44 6.59 -17.71 18.86
CA ALA A 44 6.04 -18.99 19.32
C ALA A 44 6.47 -20.15 18.40
N LEU A 45 6.47 -19.94 17.08
CA LEU A 45 6.96 -20.92 16.11
C LEU A 45 8.46 -21.17 16.27
N GLU A 46 9.27 -20.14 16.51
CA GLU A 46 10.70 -20.29 16.76
C GLU A 46 10.98 -21.12 18.03
N ARG A 47 10.24 -20.88 19.12
CA ARG A 47 10.37 -21.71 20.34
C ARG A 47 10.04 -23.17 20.07
N ARG A 48 9.02 -23.45 19.26
CA ARG A 48 8.68 -24.82 18.85
C ARG A 48 9.75 -25.44 17.96
N ALA A 49 10.26 -24.71 16.97
CA ALA A 49 11.35 -25.17 16.12
C ALA A 49 12.58 -25.58 16.94
N VAL A 50 12.97 -24.76 17.93
CA VAL A 50 14.07 -25.09 18.86
C VAL A 50 13.79 -26.36 19.65
N SER A 51 12.56 -26.53 20.17
CA SER A 51 12.18 -27.75 20.90
C SER A 51 12.24 -29.03 20.05
N LEU A 52 12.03 -28.89 18.73
CA LEU A 52 12.06 -29.98 17.76
C LEU A 52 13.43 -30.13 17.05
N ARG A 53 14.46 -29.37 17.48
CA ARG A 53 15.80 -29.32 16.83
C ARG A 53 15.77 -28.92 15.35
N HIS A 54 14.77 -28.13 14.93
CA HIS A 54 14.70 -27.53 13.60
C HIS A 54 15.45 -26.19 13.55
N PRO A 55 15.95 -25.77 12.37
CA PRO A 55 16.58 -24.48 12.20
C PRO A 55 15.59 -23.33 12.49
N LYS A 56 16.12 -22.22 13.01
CA LYS A 56 15.34 -20.99 13.22
C LYS A 56 15.00 -20.33 11.89
N LEU A 57 13.96 -19.50 11.90
CA LEU A 57 13.57 -18.71 10.75
C LEU A 57 14.70 -17.76 10.34
N THR A 58 15.10 -17.84 9.08
CA THR A 58 16.07 -16.91 8.50
C THR A 58 15.45 -15.52 8.35
N LYS A 59 16.30 -14.49 8.25
CA LYS A 59 15.84 -13.10 7.98
C LYS A 59 15.02 -13.01 6.69
N LEU A 60 15.40 -13.75 5.65
CA LEU A 60 14.69 -13.78 4.36
C LEU A 60 13.30 -14.40 4.50
N GLU A 61 13.18 -15.49 5.26
CA GLU A 61 11.88 -16.12 5.53
C GLU A 61 10.96 -15.19 6.33
N ARG A 62 11.50 -14.47 7.33
CA ARG A 62 10.74 -13.43 8.06
C ARG A 62 10.24 -12.35 7.10
N LEU A 63 11.09 -11.84 6.21
CA LEU A 63 10.69 -10.85 5.20
C LEU A 63 9.61 -11.40 4.24
N ARG A 64 9.67 -12.67 3.86
CA ARG A 64 8.63 -13.33 3.05
C ARG A 64 7.29 -13.42 3.76
N ILE A 65 7.28 -13.67 5.08
CA ILE A 65 6.05 -13.64 5.89
C ILE A 65 5.42 -12.25 5.83
N TRP A 66 6.20 -11.19 6.03
CA TRP A 66 5.71 -9.81 5.96
C TRP A 66 5.23 -9.43 4.55
N LEU A 67 5.94 -9.87 3.51
CA LEU A 67 5.51 -9.71 2.13
C LEU A 67 4.18 -10.42 1.88
N GLY A 68 4.01 -11.64 2.40
CA GLY A 68 2.77 -12.41 2.30
C GLY A 68 1.59 -11.74 3.00
N ILE A 69 1.80 -11.20 4.21
CA ILE A 69 0.78 -10.44 4.94
C ILE A 69 0.36 -9.20 4.16
N GLY A 70 1.33 -8.42 3.67
CA GLY A 70 1.05 -7.25 2.83
C GLY A 70 0.37 -7.60 1.52
N ALA A 71 0.78 -8.69 0.87
CA ALA A 71 0.16 -9.17 -0.36
C ALA A 71 -1.29 -9.60 -0.14
N GLY A 72 -1.61 -10.24 0.99
CA GLY A 72 -2.99 -10.54 1.36
C GLY A 72 -3.86 -9.28 1.44
N GLN A 73 -3.36 -8.23 2.10
CA GLN A 73 -4.04 -6.92 2.14
C GLN A 73 -4.17 -6.31 0.73
N GLY A 74 -3.08 -6.30 -0.03
CA GLY A 74 -3.04 -5.77 -1.40
C GLY A 74 -4.02 -6.47 -2.35
N VAL A 75 -4.15 -7.80 -2.26
CA VAL A 75 -5.11 -8.59 -3.04
C VAL A 75 -6.53 -8.22 -2.67
N ALA A 76 -6.86 -8.13 -1.37
CA ALA A 76 -8.20 -7.77 -0.92
C ALA A 76 -8.63 -6.41 -1.49
N HIS A 77 -7.76 -5.39 -1.41
CA HIS A 77 -7.99 -4.08 -2.01
C HIS A 77 -8.17 -4.15 -3.54
N SER A 78 -7.26 -4.86 -4.21
CA SER A 78 -7.26 -4.96 -5.66
C SER A 78 -8.53 -5.62 -6.17
N CYS A 79 -8.98 -6.69 -5.52
CA CYS A 79 -10.21 -7.40 -5.84
C CYS A 79 -11.43 -6.52 -5.61
N LEU A 80 -11.54 -5.83 -4.47
CA LEU A 80 -12.67 -4.95 -4.19
C LEU A 80 -12.75 -3.80 -5.21
N PHE A 81 -11.62 -3.20 -5.55
CA PHE A 81 -11.55 -2.12 -6.54
C PHE A 81 -11.86 -2.60 -7.96
N PHE A 82 -11.33 -3.77 -8.33
CA PHE A 82 -11.58 -4.38 -9.63
C PHE A 82 -13.04 -4.81 -9.78
N LEU A 83 -13.63 -5.46 -8.77
CA LEU A 83 -15.04 -5.88 -8.78
C LEU A 83 -15.99 -4.68 -8.84
N ASN A 84 -15.66 -3.58 -8.17
CA ASN A 84 -16.43 -2.34 -8.28
C ASN A 84 -16.41 -1.76 -9.71
N THR A 85 -15.31 -1.97 -10.44
CA THR A 85 -15.12 -1.43 -11.79
C THR A 85 -15.61 -2.39 -12.88
N VAL A 86 -15.54 -3.71 -12.68
CA VAL A 86 -15.93 -4.67 -13.73
C VAL A 86 -17.42 -4.56 -14.08
N ILE A 87 -18.27 -4.25 -13.09
CA ILE A 87 -19.72 -4.06 -13.28
C ILE A 87 -20.01 -2.91 -14.25
N THR A 88 -19.22 -1.84 -14.22
CA THR A 88 -19.43 -0.69 -15.12
C THR A 88 -18.94 -0.95 -16.55
N SER A 89 -18.12 -1.99 -16.76
CA SER A 89 -17.54 -2.36 -18.05
C SER A 89 -18.31 -3.45 -18.82
N TYR A 90 -19.41 -3.97 -18.27
CA TYR A 90 -20.16 -5.08 -18.87
C TYR A 90 -20.63 -4.82 -20.32
N ARG A 91 -20.84 -3.56 -20.70
CA ARG A 91 -21.32 -3.17 -22.05
C ARG A 91 -20.22 -2.72 -23.01
N GLY A 92 -18.94 -2.89 -22.64
CA GLY A 92 -17.79 -2.50 -23.45
C GLY A 92 -16.86 -1.51 -22.75
N THR A 93 -15.86 -1.00 -23.47
CA THR A 93 -14.86 -0.07 -22.92
C THR A 93 -15.52 1.26 -22.55
N TYR A 94 -15.61 1.53 -21.25
CA TYR A 94 -16.16 2.78 -20.73
C TYR A 94 -15.08 3.88 -20.68
N TYR A 95 -15.38 5.00 -21.33
CA TYR A 95 -14.61 6.24 -21.24
C TYR A 95 -15.50 7.28 -20.55
N ASN A 96 -15.05 7.79 -19.40
CA ASN A 96 -15.75 8.88 -18.73
C ASN A 96 -15.44 10.18 -19.49
N ARG A 97 -16.40 10.68 -20.27
CA ARG A 97 -16.22 11.87 -21.11
C ARG A 97 -15.87 13.12 -20.32
N ASP A 98 -16.39 13.25 -19.10
CA ASP A 98 -16.23 14.45 -18.28
C ASP A 98 -14.94 14.40 -17.47
N ARG A 99 -14.54 13.21 -16.99
CA ARG A 99 -13.34 13.08 -16.16
C ARG A 99 -12.09 12.70 -16.94
N CYS A 100 -12.17 11.66 -17.78
CA CYS A 100 -11.01 11.07 -18.43
C CYS A 100 -11.35 10.48 -19.81
N PRO A 101 -11.58 11.33 -20.82
CA PRO A 101 -11.85 10.86 -22.18
C PRO A 101 -10.63 10.19 -22.85
N GLN A 102 -9.42 10.42 -22.36
CA GLN A 102 -8.17 9.97 -22.97
C GLN A 102 -7.82 8.51 -22.64
N MET A 103 -8.44 7.92 -21.61
CA MET A 103 -8.07 6.62 -21.07
C MET A 103 -9.31 5.87 -20.61
N SER A 104 -9.36 4.57 -20.87
CA SER A 104 -10.50 3.77 -20.43
C SER A 104 -10.53 3.70 -18.90
N TYR A 105 -11.73 3.77 -18.34
CA TYR A 105 -11.92 3.68 -16.89
C TYR A 105 -11.38 2.35 -16.34
N PHE A 106 -11.49 1.27 -17.14
CA PHE A 106 -10.91 -0.03 -16.83
C PHE A 106 -9.39 0.02 -16.69
N LEU A 107 -8.69 0.70 -17.60
CA LEU A 107 -7.22 0.77 -17.56
C LEU A 107 -6.74 1.60 -16.37
N VAL A 108 -7.39 2.72 -16.08
CA VAL A 108 -7.13 3.52 -14.86
C VAL A 108 -7.35 2.66 -13.62
N ALA A 109 -8.43 1.88 -13.61
CA ALA A 109 -8.73 1.03 -12.48
C ALA A 109 -7.70 -0.09 -12.27
N ALA A 110 -7.26 -0.73 -13.36
CA ALA A 110 -6.24 -1.76 -13.34
C ALA A 110 -4.89 -1.23 -12.83
N ILE A 111 -4.48 -0.02 -13.26
CA ILE A 111 -3.26 0.63 -12.77
C ILE A 111 -3.38 0.93 -11.28
N SER A 112 -4.47 1.54 -10.83
CA SER A 112 -4.69 1.84 -9.40
C SER A 112 -4.74 0.58 -8.54
N SER A 113 -5.41 -0.49 -8.99
CA SER A 113 -5.40 -1.79 -8.30
C SER A 113 -3.99 -2.36 -8.19
N CYS A 114 -3.23 -2.37 -9.29
CA CYS A 114 -1.84 -2.85 -9.29
C CYS A 114 -0.97 -2.03 -8.33
N THR A 115 -1.15 -0.71 -8.31
CA THR A 115 -0.45 0.16 -7.37
C THR A 115 -0.79 -0.16 -5.93
N MET A 116 -2.07 -0.30 -5.58
CA MET A 116 -2.47 -0.69 -4.22
C MET A 116 -1.91 -2.05 -3.82
N PHE A 117 -1.96 -3.05 -4.72
CA PHE A 117 -1.34 -4.35 -4.48
C PHE A 117 0.14 -4.23 -4.13
N MET A 118 0.91 -3.55 -4.98
CA MET A 118 2.35 -3.42 -4.82
C MET A 118 2.71 -2.58 -3.58
N VAL A 119 2.04 -1.43 -3.40
CA VAL A 119 2.30 -0.54 -2.27
C VAL A 119 2.00 -1.24 -0.94
N LEU A 120 0.84 -1.87 -0.80
CA LEU A 120 0.46 -2.54 0.45
C LEU A 120 1.33 -3.78 0.75
N SER A 121 1.72 -4.53 -0.30
CA SER A 121 2.66 -5.65 -0.19
C SER A 121 3.99 -5.22 0.40
N PHE A 122 4.62 -4.22 -0.23
CA PHE A 122 5.96 -3.78 0.14
C PHE A 122 5.95 -2.86 1.37
N ALA A 123 4.86 -2.15 1.67
CA ALA A 123 4.71 -1.37 2.90
C ALA A 123 4.78 -2.23 4.16
N MET A 124 4.26 -3.46 4.14
CA MET A 124 4.40 -4.39 5.28
C MET A 124 5.85 -4.87 5.45
N VAL A 125 6.60 -5.07 4.36
CA VAL A 125 8.04 -5.35 4.42
C VAL A 125 8.81 -4.16 5.02
N VAL A 126 8.49 -2.93 4.61
CA VAL A 126 9.10 -1.72 5.21
C VAL A 126 8.74 -1.61 6.69
N THR A 127 7.48 -1.91 7.04
CA THR A 127 6.99 -1.89 8.43
C THR A 127 7.83 -2.79 9.31
N SER A 128 8.08 -4.04 8.89
CA SER A 128 8.86 -4.99 9.70
C SER A 128 10.27 -4.50 9.99
N VAL A 129 10.95 -3.95 8.99
CA VAL A 129 12.31 -3.44 9.14
C VAL A 129 12.37 -2.22 10.07
N VAL A 130 11.42 -1.31 9.91
CA VAL A 130 11.39 -0.05 10.69
C VAL A 130 10.95 -0.27 12.13
N TYR A 131 10.02 -1.21 12.36
CA TYR A 131 9.48 -1.48 13.70
C TYR A 131 10.43 -2.35 14.53
N GLU A 132 11.17 -3.28 13.91
CA GLU A 132 12.24 -4.03 14.59
C GLU A 132 13.41 -3.11 15.01
N SER A 133 13.64 -1.98 14.34
CA SER A 133 14.73 -1.04 14.68
C SER A 133 14.59 -0.35 16.05
N GLY A 134 13.47 -0.55 16.76
CA GLY A 134 13.24 0.00 18.11
C GLY A 134 13.71 -0.88 19.28
N SER A 135 14.14 -2.13 19.03
CA SER A 135 14.47 -3.10 20.09
C SER A 135 15.97 -3.17 20.45
N GLY A 136 16.72 -2.08 20.26
CA GLY A 136 18.12 -1.98 20.71
C GLY A 136 19.19 -2.50 19.75
N VAL A 137 18.82 -2.92 18.53
CA VAL A 137 19.79 -3.21 17.46
C VAL A 137 20.00 -1.93 16.65
N THR A 138 20.97 -1.12 17.06
CA THR A 138 21.50 0.00 16.28
C THR A 138 22.15 -0.53 15.01
N ASN A 139 21.40 -0.59 13.92
CA ASN A 139 21.95 -0.81 12.58
C ASN A 139 22.47 0.54 12.03
N PRO A 140 23.78 0.71 11.79
CA PRO A 140 24.38 1.97 11.32
C PRO A 140 24.09 2.32 9.84
N GLY A 141 23.05 1.74 9.23
CA GLY A 141 22.70 1.93 7.81
C GLY A 141 21.23 2.26 7.53
N THR A 142 20.40 2.38 8.57
CA THR A 142 18.95 2.64 8.42
C THR A 142 18.72 4.13 8.16
N ILE A 143 18.51 4.54 6.90
CA ILE A 143 18.03 5.87 6.46
C ILE A 143 18.51 7.01 7.41
N SER A 144 19.78 7.38 7.32
CA SER A 144 20.38 8.48 8.11
C SER A 144 19.82 9.87 7.74
N THR A 145 18.96 9.95 6.72
CA THR A 145 18.36 11.20 6.25
C THR A 145 17.16 11.68 7.08
N VAL A 146 16.62 10.84 7.97
CA VAL A 146 15.45 11.18 8.78
C VAL A 146 15.88 11.29 10.24
N LYS A 147 16.11 12.52 10.72
CA LYS A 147 16.36 12.83 12.14
C LYS A 147 15.11 12.45 12.95
N GLY A 148 15.21 11.39 13.75
CA GLY A 148 14.18 10.97 14.71
C GLY A 148 13.66 9.54 14.47
N ALA A 149 13.87 8.65 15.45
CA ALA A 149 13.42 7.25 15.40
C ALA A 149 11.89 7.10 15.20
N ASN A 150 11.10 8.08 15.64
CA ASN A 150 9.65 8.11 15.45
C ASN A 150 9.21 8.44 14.03
N LEU A 151 10.00 9.24 13.30
CA LEU A 151 9.64 9.69 11.95
C LEU A 151 9.82 8.57 10.90
N LYS A 152 10.70 7.61 11.16
CA LYS A 152 10.85 6.42 10.30
C LYS A 152 9.60 5.54 10.33
N LYS A 153 8.93 5.42 11.48
CA LYS A 153 7.67 4.65 11.62
C LYS A 153 6.51 5.23 10.81
N LEU A 154 6.61 6.49 10.39
CA LEU A 154 5.65 7.12 9.49
C LEU A 154 5.85 6.76 8.01
N ILE A 155 6.97 6.12 7.63
CA ILE A 155 7.24 5.78 6.21
C ILE A 155 6.16 4.84 5.63
N PRO A 156 5.79 3.70 6.26
CA PRO A 156 4.73 2.84 5.73
C PRO A 156 3.38 3.56 5.62
N CYS A 157 3.04 4.37 6.63
CA CYS A 157 1.83 5.19 6.64
C CYS A 157 1.85 6.22 5.50
N GLY A 158 3.00 6.87 5.25
CA GLY A 158 3.16 7.82 4.15
C GLY A 158 3.04 7.17 2.77
N LEU A 159 3.55 5.94 2.60
CA LEU A 159 3.41 5.19 1.34
C LEU A 159 1.95 4.83 1.06
N HIS A 160 1.23 4.31 2.06
CA HIS A 160 -0.20 4.02 1.91
C HIS A 160 -1.01 5.31 1.71
N GLY A 161 -0.73 6.36 2.48
CA GLY A 161 -1.37 7.67 2.34
C GLY A 161 -1.17 8.29 0.96
N ALA A 162 0.02 8.14 0.36
CA ALA A 162 0.28 8.57 -1.01
C ALA A 162 -0.54 7.77 -2.04
N ALA A 163 -0.75 6.47 -1.83
CA ALA A 163 -1.60 5.64 -2.69
C ALA A 163 -3.08 6.04 -2.58
N VAL A 164 -3.54 6.38 -1.37
CA VAL A 164 -4.89 6.92 -1.15
C VAL A 164 -5.04 8.30 -1.81
N LEU A 165 -4.05 9.18 -1.68
CA LEU A 165 -4.07 10.51 -2.29
C LEU A 165 -4.10 10.44 -3.82
N THR A 166 -3.29 9.58 -4.42
CA THR A 166 -3.29 9.36 -5.88
C THR A 166 -4.63 8.80 -6.37
N SER A 167 -5.31 7.99 -5.57
CA SER A 167 -6.68 7.54 -5.84
C SER A 167 -7.67 8.71 -5.83
N PHE A 168 -7.57 9.65 -4.89
CA PHE A 168 -8.40 10.86 -4.91
C PHE A 168 -8.11 11.76 -6.13
N ILE A 169 -6.84 11.90 -6.53
CA ILE A 169 -6.47 12.65 -7.74
C ILE A 169 -7.15 12.05 -8.99
N SER A 170 -7.28 10.71 -9.05
CA SER A 170 -7.96 10.05 -10.18
C SER A 170 -9.45 10.41 -10.33
N LEU A 171 -10.06 10.94 -9.26
CA LEU A 171 -11.46 11.34 -9.24
C LEU A 171 -11.67 12.78 -9.71
N MET A 172 -10.62 13.59 -9.84
CA MET A 172 -10.69 14.96 -10.35
C MET A 172 -10.80 14.98 -11.88
N GLU A 173 -11.36 16.04 -12.45
CA GLU A 173 -11.40 16.26 -13.90
C GLU A 173 -9.96 16.30 -14.47
N GLY A 174 -9.69 15.49 -15.49
CA GLY A 174 -8.35 15.33 -16.07
C GLY A 174 -7.34 14.56 -15.19
N GLY A 175 -7.76 14.10 -14.01
CA GLY A 175 -6.87 13.52 -13.00
C GLY A 175 -6.33 12.12 -13.32
N CYS A 176 -6.92 11.37 -14.25
CA CYS A 176 -6.50 9.96 -14.46
C CYS A 176 -5.10 9.80 -15.05
N ILE A 177 -4.68 10.69 -15.96
CA ILE A 177 -3.33 10.61 -16.54
C ILE A 177 -2.30 10.90 -15.45
N VAL A 178 -2.52 11.99 -14.71
CA VAL A 178 -1.66 12.40 -13.60
C VAL A 178 -1.59 11.31 -12.54
N SER A 179 -2.75 10.79 -12.11
CA SER A 179 -2.82 9.70 -11.13
C SER A 179 -2.10 8.44 -11.63
N SER A 180 -2.26 8.05 -12.90
CA SER A 180 -1.59 6.88 -13.47
C SER A 180 -0.07 7.02 -13.45
N ILE A 181 0.46 8.19 -13.80
CA ILE A 181 1.91 8.47 -13.72
C ILE A 181 2.39 8.43 -12.28
N LEU A 182 1.68 9.10 -11.36
CA LEU A 182 2.02 9.11 -9.94
C LEU A 182 1.98 7.70 -9.34
N ASN A 183 1.02 6.88 -9.74
CA ASN A 183 0.87 5.48 -9.34
C ASN A 183 2.10 4.64 -9.73
N VAL A 184 2.60 4.78 -10.96
CA VAL A 184 3.81 4.09 -11.41
C VAL A 184 5.05 4.57 -10.64
N CYS A 185 5.19 5.88 -10.47
CA CYS A 185 6.27 6.47 -9.69
C CYS A 185 6.25 5.99 -8.23
N LEU A 186 5.06 5.90 -7.62
CA LEU A 186 4.89 5.45 -6.24
C LEU A 186 5.25 3.97 -6.09
N VAL A 187 4.86 3.12 -7.04
CA VAL A 187 5.28 1.70 -7.05
C VAL A 187 6.79 1.59 -7.16
N ALA A 188 7.41 2.30 -8.12
CA ALA A 188 8.86 2.29 -8.30
C ALA A 188 9.59 2.75 -7.03
N LEU A 189 9.12 3.84 -6.40
CA LEU A 189 9.66 4.35 -5.15
C LEU A 189 9.52 3.33 -4.01
N THR A 190 8.35 2.70 -3.88
CA THR A 190 8.08 1.70 -2.84
C THR A 190 9.03 0.51 -2.97
N ILE A 191 9.15 -0.05 -4.18
CA ILE A 191 10.05 -1.17 -4.46
C ILE A 191 11.50 -0.78 -4.18
N TYR A 192 11.93 0.40 -4.65
CA TYR A 192 13.28 0.91 -4.41
C TYR A 192 13.58 1.06 -2.91
N LEU A 193 12.67 1.64 -2.14
CA LEU A 193 12.81 1.81 -0.69
C LEU A 193 12.89 0.45 0.02
N SER A 194 12.02 -0.49 -0.33
CA SER A 194 12.05 -1.85 0.23
C SER A 194 13.36 -2.55 -0.09
N PHE A 195 13.82 -2.49 -1.34
CA PHE A 195 15.09 -3.10 -1.75
C PHE A 195 16.29 -2.48 -1.02
N LYS A 196 16.32 -1.15 -0.90
CA LYS A 196 17.38 -0.43 -0.18
C LYS A 196 17.42 -0.82 1.29
N LEU A 197 16.27 -0.88 1.95
CA LEU A 197 16.17 -1.28 3.36
C LEU A 197 16.62 -2.73 3.59
N VAL A 198 16.17 -3.66 2.74
CA VAL A 198 16.57 -5.06 2.81
C VAL A 198 18.08 -5.23 2.54
N SER A 199 18.62 -4.51 1.55
CA SER A 199 20.06 -4.55 1.24
C SER A 199 20.93 -4.03 2.37
N CYS A 200 20.50 -2.98 3.08
CA CYS A 200 21.19 -2.50 4.28
C CYS A 200 21.21 -3.55 5.39
N LEU A 201 20.14 -4.32 5.59
CA LEU A 201 20.09 -5.40 6.56
C LEU A 201 21.02 -6.56 6.21
N GLY A 202 21.17 -6.88 4.92
CA GLY A 202 22.09 -7.91 4.44
C GLY A 202 23.54 -7.56 4.75
N LYS A 203 23.94 -6.31 4.50
CA LYS A 203 25.30 -5.81 4.78
C LYS A 203 25.64 -5.73 6.26
N ALA A 204 24.64 -5.49 7.13
CA ALA A 204 24.85 -5.44 8.58
C ALA A 204 24.89 -6.83 9.26
N ALA A 205 24.60 -7.91 8.51
CA ALA A 205 24.56 -9.28 9.02
C ALA A 205 25.83 -10.10 8.71
N GLN A 206 26.75 -9.53 7.92
CA GLN A 206 28.07 -10.07 7.60
C GLN A 206 29.11 -9.42 8.51
#